data_AF-A0A933TB83-F1
#
_entry.id   AF-A0A933TB83-F1
#
_cell.length_a   1.000
_cell.length_b   1.000
_cell.length_c   1.000
_cell.angle_alpha   90.00
_cell.angle_beta   90.00
_cell.angle_gamma   90.00
#
_symmetry.space_group_name_H-M   'P 1'
#
loop_
_entity.id
_entity.type
_entity.pdbx_description
1 polymer ?
#
loop_
_entity_poly.entity_id
_entity_poly.type
_entity_poly.pdbx_seq_one_letter_code
_entity_poly.pdbx_strand_id
1 'polypeptide(L)'
;MRGPALALATLLAASAAAALDCRTCHTSDKPTREKPALMSCPRMKLRAPHSPADGPKALTWGELSQTYGPVRFSHRAHAEMAEMGKGCYGCHHYNQARPIFKCGECHEGGRRRTDLSKPDLKGARHRQCLDCHLQWSHDSQCGACHSPKGGSGAPKGFPKAKLPGPIVYETSSKEGRFVTFAHESHVKQYGLQCASCHQGQTCAGCHEPRLLARRAQAAAPRQPGRSMETLHKPCFSCHADAACAACHQGASAKR
;
A
#
# COMPACT_ATOMS: atom_id res chain seq x y z
N MET A 1 -60.34 -21.26 -5.27
CA MET A 1 -59.22 -20.61 -5.98
C MET A 1 -58.18 -20.18 -4.96
N ARG A 2 -57.15 -21.01 -4.75
CA ARG A 2 -56.06 -20.76 -3.79
C ARG A 2 -54.88 -20.17 -4.57
N GLY A 3 -54.57 -18.90 -4.35
CA GLY A 3 -53.40 -18.22 -4.94
C GLY A 3 -52.11 -18.64 -4.20
N PRO A 4 -50.96 -18.74 -4.89
CA PRO A 4 -49.73 -19.17 -4.25
C PRO A 4 -49.10 -18.01 -3.48
N ALA A 5 -48.69 -18.28 -2.25
CA ALA A 5 -47.90 -17.39 -1.43
C ALA A 5 -46.47 -17.29 -1.99
N LEU A 6 -46.04 -16.07 -2.32
CA LEU A 6 -44.65 -15.76 -2.67
C LEU A 6 -43.77 -15.98 -1.42
N ALA A 7 -42.89 -16.98 -1.48
CA ALA A 7 -41.81 -17.13 -0.52
C ALA A 7 -40.69 -16.13 -0.87
N LEU A 8 -40.49 -15.11 -0.03
CA LEU A 8 -39.30 -14.27 -0.05
C LEU A 8 -38.11 -15.10 0.44
N ALA A 9 -37.31 -15.61 -0.50
CA ALA A 9 -36.01 -16.19 -0.19
C ALA A 9 -35.01 -15.04 0.06
N THR A 10 -34.68 -14.80 1.33
CA THR A 10 -33.55 -13.98 1.76
C THR A 10 -32.25 -14.60 1.25
N LEU A 11 -31.63 -13.94 0.26
CA LEU A 11 -30.25 -14.20 -0.16
C LEU A 11 -29.28 -13.70 0.92
N LEU A 12 -28.83 -14.60 1.78
CA LEU A 12 -27.61 -14.42 2.56
C LEU A 12 -26.41 -14.51 1.60
N ALA A 13 -25.77 -13.37 1.33
CA ALA A 13 -24.48 -13.32 0.67
C ALA A 13 -23.39 -13.83 1.65
N ALA A 14 -23.21 -15.15 1.69
CA ALA A 14 -22.02 -15.74 2.28
C ALA A 14 -20.83 -15.45 1.36
N SER A 15 -19.98 -14.51 1.77
CA SER A 15 -18.70 -14.24 1.10
C SER A 15 -17.88 -15.53 1.06
N ALA A 16 -17.65 -16.05 -0.15
CA ALA A 16 -16.85 -17.24 -0.38
C ALA A 16 -15.42 -17.05 0.14
N ALA A 17 -15.13 -17.57 1.34
CA ALA A 17 -13.80 -18.04 1.64
C ALA A 17 -13.55 -19.20 0.67
N ALA A 18 -12.69 -19.00 -0.33
CA ALA A 18 -12.29 -20.08 -1.22
C ALA A 18 -11.86 -21.28 -0.36
N ALA A 19 -12.52 -22.43 -0.54
CA ALA A 19 -12.20 -23.64 0.20
C ALA A 19 -10.73 -24.00 -0.09
N LEU A 20 -9.88 -23.87 0.92
CA LEU A 20 -8.46 -24.19 0.80
C LEU A 20 -8.32 -25.71 0.65
N ASP A 21 -7.59 -26.16 -0.38
CA ASP A 21 -7.24 -27.57 -0.55
C ASP A 21 -6.33 -28.02 0.61
N CYS A 22 -6.62 -29.18 1.20
CA CYS A 22 -5.82 -29.79 2.26
C CYS A 22 -4.34 -29.90 1.87
N ARG A 23 -4.05 -30.22 0.60
CA ARG A 23 -2.68 -30.31 0.08
C ARG A 23 -1.92 -28.99 0.05
N THR A 24 -2.60 -27.87 0.29
CA THR A 24 -1.96 -26.56 0.49
C THR A 24 -1.05 -26.57 1.72
N CYS A 25 -1.43 -27.30 2.77
CA CYS A 25 -0.70 -27.34 4.04
C CYS A 25 -0.14 -28.73 4.35
N HIS A 26 -0.73 -29.79 3.80
CA HIS A 26 -0.41 -31.16 4.15
C HIS A 26 0.29 -31.90 2.99
N THR A 27 1.35 -32.65 3.30
CA THR A 27 2.01 -33.57 2.35
C THR A 27 1.28 -34.91 2.23
N SER A 28 0.36 -35.20 3.15
CA SER A 28 -0.43 -36.43 3.19
C SER A 28 -1.88 -36.15 2.86
N ASP A 29 -2.53 -37.10 2.19
CA ASP A 29 -3.96 -37.05 1.87
C ASP A 29 -4.86 -37.36 3.08
N LYS A 30 -4.29 -37.86 4.19
CA LYS A 30 -5.01 -38.19 5.43
C LYS A 30 -4.23 -37.70 6.67
N PRO A 31 -4.07 -36.37 6.84
CA PRO A 31 -3.42 -35.83 8.03
C PRO A 31 -4.26 -36.12 9.27
N THR A 32 -3.60 -36.48 10.38
CA THR A 32 -4.25 -36.55 11.71
C THR A 32 -3.70 -35.47 12.62
N ARG A 33 -4.35 -35.22 13.76
CA ARG A 33 -3.87 -34.25 14.74
C ARG A 33 -2.49 -34.62 15.29
N GLU A 34 -2.24 -35.91 15.45
CA GLU A 34 -0.99 -36.49 15.96
C GLU A 34 0.10 -36.56 14.88
N LYS A 35 -0.30 -36.73 13.60
CA LYS A 35 0.59 -36.76 12.44
C LYS A 35 0.06 -35.82 11.36
N PRO A 36 0.26 -34.50 11.54
CA PRO A 36 -0.35 -33.52 10.65
C PRO A 36 0.38 -33.41 9.32
N ALA A 37 1.56 -34.02 9.12
CA ALA A 37 2.24 -34.08 7.82
C ALA A 37 2.34 -32.69 7.14
N LEU A 38 2.76 -31.66 7.89
CA LEU A 38 2.73 -30.28 7.40
C LEU A 38 3.91 -30.00 6.47
N MET A 39 3.63 -29.33 5.36
CA MET A 39 4.65 -28.71 4.51
C MET A 39 5.23 -27.45 5.17
N SER A 40 6.34 -26.95 4.61
CA SER A 40 6.80 -25.59 4.93
C SER A 40 5.65 -24.59 4.71
N CYS A 41 5.35 -23.81 5.74
CA CYS A 41 4.16 -22.98 5.79
C CYS A 41 4.11 -22.01 4.59
N PRO A 42 3.15 -22.15 3.66
CA PRO A 42 3.05 -21.28 2.48
C PRO A 42 2.43 -19.93 2.84
N ARG A 43 2.62 -19.43 4.07
CA ARG A 43 2.02 -18.20 4.62
C ARG A 43 2.13 -17.00 3.70
N MET A 44 3.21 -16.92 2.89
CA MET A 44 3.42 -15.83 1.94
C MET A 44 2.50 -15.88 0.72
N LYS A 45 1.99 -17.08 0.40
CA LYS A 45 1.10 -17.37 -0.73
C LYS A 45 -0.37 -17.42 -0.33
N LEU A 46 -0.66 -17.68 0.95
CA LEU A 46 -2.02 -17.68 1.52
C LEU A 46 -2.43 -16.27 1.92
N ARG A 47 -2.77 -15.47 0.92
CA ARG A 47 -3.24 -14.10 1.08
C ARG A 47 -4.73 -14.04 0.82
N ALA A 48 -5.50 -13.79 1.88
CA ALA A 48 -6.92 -13.45 1.71
C ALA A 48 -7.03 -12.03 1.12
N PRO A 49 -7.94 -11.79 0.16
CA PRO A 49 -8.18 -10.44 -0.33
C PRO A 49 -8.66 -9.56 0.83
N HIS A 50 -8.04 -8.40 0.96
CA HIS A 50 -8.34 -7.40 1.98
C HIS A 50 -8.36 -6.02 1.33
N SER A 51 -9.33 -5.20 1.72
CA SER A 51 -9.39 -3.80 1.34
C SER A 51 -9.07 -2.89 2.54
N PRO A 52 -8.58 -1.66 2.32
CA PRO A 52 -8.46 -0.65 3.37
C PRO A 52 -9.77 -0.39 4.14
N ALA A 53 -10.92 -0.66 3.53
CA ALA A 53 -12.24 -0.48 4.14
C ALA A 53 -12.62 -1.62 5.12
N ASP A 54 -11.96 -2.78 5.04
CA ASP A 54 -12.23 -3.93 5.93
C ASP A 54 -11.75 -3.66 7.37
N GLY A 55 -10.82 -2.72 7.54
CA GLY A 55 -10.20 -2.39 8.82
C GLY A 55 -10.86 -1.19 9.53
N PRO A 56 -10.46 -0.93 10.79
CA PRO A 56 -10.89 0.26 11.50
C PRO A 56 -10.44 1.53 10.75
N LYS A 57 -11.23 2.60 10.83
CA LYS A 57 -10.82 3.89 10.23
C LYS A 57 -9.62 4.49 10.97
N ALA A 58 -9.65 4.43 12.29
CA ALA A 58 -8.60 4.93 13.17
C ALA A 58 -8.51 4.10 14.46
N LEU A 59 -7.35 4.15 15.09
CA LEU A 59 -7.03 3.49 16.35
C LEU A 59 -6.39 4.49 17.32
N THR A 60 -6.53 4.25 18.62
CA THR A 60 -5.84 5.02 19.66
C THR A 60 -5.06 4.04 20.54
N TRP A 61 -3.77 4.29 20.74
CA TRP A 61 -2.89 3.48 21.58
C TRP A 61 -2.36 4.34 22.73
N GLY A 62 -2.61 3.90 23.96
CA GLY A 62 -2.18 4.59 25.18
C GLY A 62 -1.74 3.65 26.29
N GLU A 63 -1.94 2.35 26.10
CA GLU A 63 -1.83 1.30 27.13
C GLU A 63 -0.40 1.09 27.65
N LEU A 64 0.63 1.55 26.92
CA LEU A 64 2.03 1.42 27.32
C LEU A 64 2.72 2.75 27.62
N SER A 65 2.06 3.89 27.40
CA SER A 65 2.71 5.20 27.51
C SER A 65 2.54 5.78 28.91
N GLN A 66 3.64 6.00 29.62
CA GLN A 66 3.64 6.63 30.95
C GLN A 66 4.00 8.13 30.90
N THR A 67 4.84 8.49 29.92
CA THR A 67 5.42 9.83 29.78
C THR A 67 4.66 10.69 28.77
N TYR A 68 4.17 10.08 27.70
CA TYR A 68 3.51 10.77 26.59
C TYR A 68 2.01 10.46 26.53
N GLY A 69 1.24 11.32 25.88
CA GLY A 69 -0.15 11.04 25.54
C GLY A 69 -0.29 9.90 24.53
N PRO A 70 -1.53 9.45 24.28
CA PRO A 70 -1.80 8.35 23.35
C PRO A 70 -1.44 8.73 21.91
N VAL A 71 -1.11 7.71 21.12
CA VAL A 71 -0.92 7.82 19.66
C VAL A 71 -2.26 7.58 18.99
N ARG A 72 -2.71 8.53 18.16
CA ARG A 72 -3.88 8.35 17.30
C ARG A 72 -3.43 7.99 15.89
N PHE A 73 -3.78 6.79 15.47
CA PHE A 73 -3.33 6.20 14.22
C PHE A 73 -4.48 6.15 13.20
N SER A 74 -4.34 6.83 12.06
CA SER A 74 -5.33 6.76 10.98
C SER A 74 -5.13 5.52 10.12
N HIS A 75 -5.63 4.37 10.58
CA HIS A 75 -5.45 3.08 9.92
C HIS A 75 -5.89 3.09 8.45
N ARG A 76 -7.07 3.63 8.12
CA ARG A 76 -7.57 3.66 6.73
C ARG A 76 -6.59 4.36 5.78
N ALA A 77 -6.14 5.57 6.15
CA ALA A 77 -5.24 6.34 5.31
C ALA A 77 -3.85 5.68 5.18
N HIS A 78 -3.36 4.99 6.22
CA HIS A 78 -2.15 4.18 6.10
C HIS A 78 -2.35 2.96 5.18
N ALA A 79 -3.50 2.29 5.28
CA ALA A 79 -3.81 1.13 4.45
C ALA A 79 -3.93 1.51 2.96
N GLU A 80 -4.62 2.60 2.64
CA GLU A 80 -4.72 3.15 1.27
C GLU A 80 -3.32 3.49 0.71
N MET A 81 -2.48 4.18 1.49
CA MET A 81 -1.11 4.49 1.07
C MET A 81 -0.22 3.25 0.90
N ALA A 82 -0.44 2.21 1.71
CA ALA A 82 0.33 0.99 1.66
C ALA A 82 0.04 0.14 0.41
N GLU A 83 -1.08 0.36 -0.29
CA GLU A 83 -1.42 -0.34 -1.54
C GLU A 83 -0.37 -0.13 -2.64
N MET A 84 0.33 1.02 -2.64
CA MET A 84 1.45 1.27 -3.55
C MET A 84 2.66 0.36 -3.30
N GLY A 85 2.76 -0.24 -2.11
CA GLY A 85 3.87 -1.07 -1.68
C GLY A 85 3.43 -2.49 -1.33
N LYS A 86 3.62 -2.88 -0.06
CA LYS A 86 3.34 -4.25 0.42
C LYS A 86 1.87 -4.44 0.88
N GLY A 87 1.01 -3.44 0.70
CA GLY A 87 -0.39 -3.45 1.13
C GLY A 87 -0.54 -3.70 2.63
N CYS A 88 -1.62 -4.37 3.01
CA CYS A 88 -1.90 -4.79 4.39
C CYS A 88 -0.73 -5.54 5.04
N TYR A 89 0.03 -6.29 4.24
CA TYR A 89 1.13 -7.14 4.68
C TYR A 89 2.42 -6.36 4.95
N GLY A 90 2.47 -5.07 4.60
CA GLY A 90 3.54 -4.18 5.03
C GLY A 90 3.60 -4.03 6.55
N CYS A 91 2.45 -4.12 7.23
CA CYS A 91 2.33 -4.05 8.69
C CYS A 91 1.90 -5.41 9.28
N HIS A 92 0.92 -6.08 8.67
CA HIS A 92 0.43 -7.39 9.10
C HIS A 92 1.28 -8.53 8.51
N HIS A 93 2.56 -8.54 8.88
CA HIS A 93 3.60 -9.37 8.32
C HIS A 93 3.44 -10.90 8.49
N TYR A 94 2.80 -11.38 9.56
CA TYR A 94 2.71 -12.81 9.87
C TYR A 94 1.33 -13.45 9.72
N ASN A 95 0.28 -12.66 9.52
CA ASN A 95 -1.09 -13.17 9.50
C ASN A 95 -1.81 -12.75 8.23
N GLN A 96 -1.75 -13.63 7.23
CA GLN A 96 -2.11 -13.32 5.84
C GLN A 96 -3.43 -13.95 5.37
N ALA A 97 -3.96 -14.90 6.15
CA ALA A 97 -5.24 -15.55 5.95
C ALA A 97 -6.08 -15.32 7.21
N ARG A 98 -7.21 -14.61 7.05
CA ARG A 98 -8.12 -14.10 8.09
C ARG A 98 -8.22 -14.94 9.39
N PRO A 99 -8.42 -14.29 10.55
CA PRO A 99 -8.62 -12.85 10.74
C PRO A 99 -7.30 -12.09 10.89
N ILE A 100 -7.20 -10.83 10.45
CA ILE A 100 -5.99 -10.00 10.68
C ILE A 100 -5.87 -9.65 12.18
N PHE A 101 -4.74 -10.01 12.80
CA PHE A 101 -4.49 -9.76 14.22
C PHE A 101 -3.93 -8.37 14.53
N LYS A 102 -4.22 -7.91 15.76
CA LYS A 102 -3.56 -6.75 16.37
C LYS A 102 -2.11 -7.11 16.72
N CYS A 103 -1.24 -6.10 16.79
CA CYS A 103 0.16 -6.31 17.20
C CYS A 103 0.27 -7.02 18.57
N GLY A 104 -0.63 -6.67 19.50
CA GLY A 104 -0.64 -7.18 20.87
C GLY A 104 -0.94 -8.68 21.01
N GLU A 105 -1.46 -9.34 19.96
CA GLU A 105 -1.72 -10.78 19.97
C GLU A 105 -0.41 -11.60 19.99
N CYS A 106 0.70 -11.01 19.54
CA CYS A 106 2.01 -11.68 19.49
C CYS A 106 3.12 -10.88 20.18
N HIS A 107 3.01 -9.55 20.18
CA HIS A 107 3.94 -8.65 20.84
C HIS A 107 3.41 -8.27 22.21
N GLU A 108 4.08 -8.74 23.26
CA GLU A 108 3.68 -8.51 24.64
C GLU A 108 3.95 -7.08 25.09
N GLY A 109 3.14 -6.55 26.01
CA GLY A 109 3.33 -5.20 26.56
C GLY A 109 4.53 -5.06 27.50
N GLY A 110 4.94 -6.16 28.14
CA GLY A 110 6.09 -6.20 29.04
C GLY A 110 7.41 -6.05 28.29
N ARG A 111 8.38 -5.36 28.90
CA ARG A 111 9.70 -5.19 28.28
C ARG A 111 10.38 -6.55 28.13
N ARG A 112 10.66 -6.94 26.88
CA ARG A 112 11.31 -8.22 26.54
C ARG A 112 12.41 -7.97 25.52
N ARG A 113 13.66 -8.31 25.90
CA ARG A 113 14.87 -8.07 25.08
C ARG A 113 15.66 -9.33 24.74
N THR A 114 15.11 -10.49 25.08
CA THR A 114 15.76 -11.79 24.87
C THR A 114 15.72 -12.24 23.41
N ASP A 115 14.73 -11.80 22.63
CA ASP A 115 14.59 -12.09 21.21
C ASP A 115 14.26 -10.80 20.43
N LEU A 116 15.20 -10.33 19.63
CA LEU A 116 15.04 -9.12 18.82
C LEU A 116 14.22 -9.36 17.54
N SER A 117 14.04 -10.63 17.15
CA SER A 117 13.18 -10.97 16.01
C SER A 117 11.71 -10.76 16.36
N LYS A 118 11.34 -10.99 17.62
CA LYS A 118 10.01 -10.70 18.20
C LYS A 118 10.11 -9.67 19.34
N PRO A 119 10.25 -8.37 19.03
CA PRO A 119 10.34 -7.33 20.05
C PRO A 119 9.05 -7.23 20.87
N ASP A 120 9.10 -6.58 22.03
CA ASP A 120 7.90 -6.18 22.77
C ASP A 120 7.02 -5.21 21.96
N LEU A 121 5.79 -4.99 22.40
CA LEU A 121 4.79 -4.18 21.69
C LEU A 121 5.25 -2.74 21.47
N LYS A 122 6.03 -2.19 22.42
CA LYS A 122 6.62 -0.86 22.29
C LYS A 122 7.67 -0.85 21.18
N GLY A 123 8.58 -1.83 21.16
CA GLY A 123 9.60 -1.98 20.14
C GLY A 123 9.01 -2.25 18.75
N ALA A 124 8.01 -3.12 18.65
CA ALA A 124 7.33 -3.48 17.41
C ALA A 124 6.69 -2.25 16.75
N ARG A 125 5.93 -1.46 17.51
CA ARG A 125 5.29 -0.23 17.01
C ARG A 125 6.30 0.81 16.58
N HIS A 126 7.29 1.12 17.41
CA HIS A 126 8.30 2.12 17.05
C HIS A 126 9.10 1.71 15.82
N ARG A 127 9.54 0.45 15.74
CA ARG A 127 10.24 -0.07 14.55
C ARG A 127 9.36 0.09 13.31
N GLN A 128 8.15 -0.46 13.33
CA GLN A 128 7.26 -0.41 12.17
C GLN A 128 6.95 1.02 11.69
N CYS A 129 6.66 1.94 12.62
CA CYS A 129 6.33 3.32 12.28
C CYS A 129 7.56 4.09 11.79
N LEU A 130 8.68 4.01 12.52
CA LEU A 130 9.89 4.76 12.21
C LEU A 130 10.58 4.25 10.94
N ASP A 131 10.60 2.95 10.69
CA ASP A 131 11.20 2.36 9.49
C ASP A 131 10.62 2.95 8.20
N CYS A 132 9.33 3.31 8.22
CA CYS A 132 8.67 4.00 7.12
C CYS A 132 8.86 5.52 7.18
N HIS A 133 8.55 6.15 8.33
CA HIS A 133 8.56 7.61 8.46
C HIS A 133 9.94 8.24 8.21
N LEU A 134 11.01 7.56 8.65
CA LEU A 134 12.38 8.03 8.45
C LEU A 134 12.80 8.11 6.99
N GLN A 135 12.11 7.40 6.09
CA GLN A 135 12.43 7.40 4.66
C GLN A 135 11.99 8.69 3.96
N TRP A 136 11.02 9.43 4.51
CA TRP A 136 10.39 10.56 3.82
C TRP A 136 10.19 11.81 4.68
N SER A 137 10.18 11.72 6.01
CA SER A 137 10.15 12.90 6.89
C SER A 137 11.47 13.13 7.61
N HIS A 138 12.29 12.08 7.75
CA HIS A 138 13.45 12.03 8.63
C HIS A 138 13.14 12.38 10.10
N ASP A 139 11.86 12.42 10.47
CA ASP A 139 11.41 12.80 11.81
C ASP A 139 11.35 11.56 12.72
N SER A 140 12.05 11.63 13.84
CA SER A 140 12.05 10.63 14.91
C SER A 140 11.59 11.21 16.26
N GLN A 141 11.14 12.47 16.26
CA GLN A 141 10.74 13.15 17.48
C GLN A 141 9.49 12.49 18.06
N CYS A 142 9.44 12.36 19.39
CA CYS A 142 8.32 11.68 20.06
C CYS A 142 6.98 12.37 19.76
N GLY A 143 6.99 13.71 19.67
CA GLY A 143 5.84 14.54 19.34
C GLY A 143 5.35 14.44 17.89
N ALA A 144 6.06 13.70 17.03
CA ALA A 144 5.58 13.36 15.69
C ALA A 144 4.34 12.47 15.78
N CYS A 145 4.36 11.50 16.70
CA CYS A 145 3.32 10.48 16.87
C CYS A 145 2.53 10.64 18.18
N HIS A 146 3.19 11.03 19.26
CA HIS A 146 2.57 11.19 20.56
C HIS A 146 2.05 12.61 20.78
N SER A 147 0.90 12.71 21.44
CA SER A 147 0.45 13.98 22.00
C SER A 147 1.21 14.28 23.32
N PRO A 148 1.39 15.56 23.70
CA PRO A 148 1.79 15.90 25.07
C PRO A 148 0.82 15.27 26.08
N LYS A 149 1.30 15.00 27.31
CA LYS A 149 0.46 14.41 28.36
C LYS A 149 -0.71 15.35 28.67
N GLY A 150 -1.95 14.86 28.53
CA GLY A 150 -3.19 15.66 28.65
C GLY A 150 -3.68 16.32 27.35
N GLY A 151 -2.92 16.23 26.25
CA GLY A 151 -3.32 16.74 24.94
C GLY A 151 -4.14 15.74 24.13
N SER A 152 -5.26 16.18 23.57
CA SER A 152 -5.99 15.47 22.53
C SER A 152 -5.49 15.87 21.15
N GLY A 153 -4.31 15.38 20.74
CA GLY A 153 -3.83 15.62 19.38
C GLY A 153 -4.67 14.84 18.37
N ALA A 154 -5.15 15.49 17.31
CA ALA A 154 -5.75 14.78 16.17
C ALA A 154 -4.67 13.95 15.44
N PRO A 155 -5.05 12.86 14.73
CA PRO A 155 -4.12 12.22 13.81
C PRO A 155 -3.56 13.28 12.86
N LYS A 156 -2.24 13.45 12.81
CA LYS A 156 -1.62 14.29 11.77
C LYS A 156 -1.97 13.66 10.43
N GLY A 157 -2.59 14.45 9.55
CA GLY A 157 -2.90 14.01 8.20
C GLY A 157 -1.61 13.72 7.42
N PHE A 158 -1.74 12.91 6.37
CA PHE A 158 -0.62 12.69 5.45
C PHE A 158 -0.24 14.01 4.76
N PRO A 159 1.07 14.30 4.60
CA PRO A 159 1.50 15.44 3.82
C PRO A 159 1.00 15.27 2.38
N LYS A 160 0.33 16.30 1.85
CA LYS A 160 -0.14 16.27 0.46
C LYS A 160 1.07 16.36 -0.47
N ALA A 161 1.28 15.34 -1.30
CA ALA A 161 2.30 15.41 -2.35
C ALA A 161 1.88 16.44 -3.41
N LYS A 162 2.81 17.30 -3.82
CA LYS A 162 2.59 18.21 -4.95
C LYS A 162 2.70 17.40 -6.24
N LEU A 163 1.64 17.40 -7.04
CA LEU A 163 1.68 16.76 -8.35
C LEU A 163 2.71 17.46 -9.26
N PRO A 164 3.52 16.70 -10.00
CA PRO A 164 4.41 17.30 -10.98
C PRO A 164 3.59 17.91 -12.13
N GLY A 165 4.17 18.93 -12.77
CA GLY A 165 3.66 19.45 -14.03
C GLY A 165 3.83 18.44 -15.18
N PRO A 166 3.60 18.86 -16.44
CA PRO A 166 3.80 18.01 -17.60
C PRO A 166 5.21 17.42 -17.65
N ILE A 167 5.30 16.11 -17.83
CA ILE A 167 6.56 15.38 -17.98
C ILE A 167 6.80 15.17 -19.47
N VAL A 168 7.89 15.72 -19.99
CA VAL A 168 8.27 15.56 -21.40
C VAL A 168 9.35 14.49 -21.51
N TYR A 169 9.06 13.44 -22.29
CA TYR A 169 10.01 12.40 -22.68
C TYR A 169 10.55 12.69 -24.08
N GLU A 170 11.86 12.54 -24.24
CA GLU A 170 12.51 12.57 -25.55
C GLU A 170 12.65 11.13 -26.05
N THR A 171 12.19 10.87 -27.27
CA THR A 171 12.18 9.54 -27.89
C THR A 171 12.91 9.57 -29.22
N SER A 172 13.35 8.40 -29.69
CA SER A 172 13.95 8.21 -31.01
C SER A 172 12.95 7.75 -32.08
N SER A 173 11.64 7.97 -31.84
CA SER A 173 10.57 7.59 -32.77
C SER A 173 10.56 8.50 -34.01
N LYS A 174 10.14 7.95 -35.15
CA LYS A 174 10.02 8.66 -36.43
C LYS A 174 8.71 9.46 -36.53
N GLU A 175 7.73 9.07 -35.73
CA GLU A 175 6.37 9.63 -35.65
C GLU A 175 6.33 10.92 -34.83
N GLY A 176 7.36 11.15 -34.00
CA GLY A 176 7.54 12.37 -33.23
C GLY A 176 8.59 12.20 -32.14
N ARG A 177 9.44 13.22 -31.98
CA ARG A 177 10.58 13.19 -31.04
C ARG A 177 10.16 13.33 -29.58
N PHE A 178 8.97 13.86 -29.30
CA PHE A 178 8.55 14.15 -27.92
C PHE A 178 7.25 13.45 -27.56
N VAL A 179 7.18 12.93 -26.34
CA VAL A 179 5.94 12.47 -25.71
C VAL A 179 5.71 13.28 -24.45
N THR A 180 4.58 13.96 -24.34
CA THR A 180 4.23 14.74 -23.15
C THR A 180 3.19 14.01 -22.32
N PHE A 181 3.53 13.70 -21.07
CA PHE A 181 2.60 13.16 -20.10
C PHE A 181 2.10 14.26 -19.17
N ALA A 182 0.82 14.63 -19.31
CA ALA A 182 0.15 15.57 -18.42
C ALA A 182 -0.29 14.88 -17.12
N HIS A 183 0.62 14.83 -16.13
CA HIS A 183 0.39 14.11 -14.88
C HIS A 183 -0.81 14.66 -14.09
N GLU A 184 -0.99 15.98 -14.07
CA GLU A 184 -2.09 16.61 -13.35
C GLU A 184 -3.46 16.24 -13.94
N SER A 185 -3.60 16.22 -15.26
CA SER A 185 -4.84 15.82 -15.93
C SER A 185 -5.21 14.38 -15.57
N HIS A 186 -4.26 13.45 -15.64
CA HIS A 186 -4.48 12.04 -15.31
C HIS A 186 -5.00 11.83 -13.88
N VAL A 187 -4.46 12.56 -12.91
CA VAL A 187 -4.88 12.43 -11.51
C VAL A 187 -6.15 13.22 -11.22
N LYS A 188 -6.22 14.50 -11.61
CA LYS A 188 -7.31 15.40 -11.22
C LYS A 188 -8.55 15.30 -12.11
N GLN A 189 -8.36 15.24 -13.42
CA GLN A 189 -9.48 15.23 -14.37
C GLN A 189 -10.05 13.83 -14.55
N TYR A 190 -9.18 12.83 -14.65
CA TYR A 190 -9.58 11.44 -14.88
C TYR A 190 -9.66 10.60 -13.60
N GLY A 191 -9.32 11.18 -12.44
CA GLY A 191 -9.49 10.53 -11.14
C GLY A 191 -8.58 9.32 -10.89
N LEU A 192 -7.49 9.18 -11.65
CA LEU A 192 -6.58 8.05 -11.50
C LEU A 192 -5.91 8.09 -10.13
N GLN A 193 -5.85 6.92 -9.49
CA GLN A 193 -5.21 6.76 -8.19
C GLN A 193 -3.69 6.66 -8.38
N CYS A 194 -2.93 7.20 -7.42
CA CYS A 194 -1.46 7.14 -7.45
C CYS A 194 -0.94 5.71 -7.63
N ALA A 195 -1.58 4.76 -6.94
CA ALA A 195 -1.25 3.34 -6.98
C ALA A 195 -1.51 2.67 -8.35
N SER A 196 -2.27 3.29 -9.25
CA SER A 196 -2.49 2.75 -10.60
C SER A 196 -1.23 2.84 -11.48
N CYS A 197 -0.34 3.80 -11.21
CA CYS A 197 0.91 3.97 -11.96
C CYS A 197 2.16 3.77 -11.09
N HIS A 198 2.09 4.07 -9.79
CA HIS A 198 3.23 4.04 -8.86
C HIS A 198 3.27 2.77 -8.02
N GLN A 199 2.96 1.61 -8.60
CA GLN A 199 3.10 0.32 -7.93
C GLN A 199 4.58 -0.01 -7.67
N GLY A 200 4.88 -0.46 -6.45
CA GLY A 200 6.23 -0.80 -6.00
C GLY A 200 7.12 0.41 -5.68
N GLN A 201 6.58 1.64 -5.70
CA GLN A 201 7.35 2.82 -5.35
C GLN A 201 7.36 3.07 -3.84
N THR A 202 8.42 3.75 -3.36
CA THR A 202 8.55 4.14 -1.96
C THR A 202 7.86 5.48 -1.70
N CYS A 203 7.42 5.70 -0.46
CA CYS A 203 6.82 6.96 -0.02
C CYS A 203 7.75 8.14 -0.29
N ALA A 204 9.06 7.96 -0.05
CA ALA A 204 10.10 8.96 -0.32
C ALA A 204 10.08 9.45 -1.77
N GLY A 205 9.75 8.58 -2.72
CA GLY A 205 9.63 8.91 -4.14
C GLY A 205 8.67 10.06 -4.43
N CYS A 206 7.69 10.29 -3.55
CA CYS A 206 6.66 11.32 -3.69
C CYS A 206 6.60 12.30 -2.52
N HIS A 207 7.21 11.98 -1.37
CA HIS A 207 7.08 12.77 -0.15
C HIS A 207 8.41 13.37 0.35
N GLU A 208 9.57 12.95 -0.16
CA GLU A 208 10.86 13.53 0.25
C GLU A 208 11.20 14.75 -0.61
N PRO A 209 11.16 15.99 -0.07
CA PRO A 209 11.27 17.21 -0.86
C PRO A 209 12.60 17.32 -1.62
N ARG A 210 13.71 16.85 -1.03
CA ARG A 210 15.02 16.90 -1.69
C ARG A 210 15.08 15.96 -2.89
N LEU A 211 14.50 14.76 -2.75
CA LEU A 211 14.42 13.80 -3.85
C LEU A 211 13.56 14.35 -5.00
N LEU A 212 12.43 14.96 -4.66
CA LEU A 212 11.54 15.60 -5.64
C LEU A 212 12.20 16.78 -6.35
N ALA A 213 12.88 17.66 -5.61
CA ALA A 213 13.59 18.81 -6.17
C ALA A 213 14.68 18.34 -7.16
N ARG A 214 15.46 17.32 -6.78
CA ARG A 214 16.46 16.71 -7.66
C ARG A 214 15.85 16.12 -8.93
N ARG A 215 14.68 15.46 -8.84
CA ARG A 215 13.97 14.92 -10.00
C ARG A 215 13.42 16.02 -10.92
N ALA A 216 12.89 17.10 -10.34
CA ALA A 216 12.35 18.23 -11.11
C ALA A 216 13.44 18.97 -11.91
N GLN A 217 14.66 19.04 -11.35
CA GLN A 217 15.83 19.63 -11.99
C GLN A 217 16.54 18.70 -12.98
N ALA A 218 16.20 17.41 -13.00
CA ALA A 218 16.78 16.47 -13.95
C ALA A 218 16.34 16.80 -15.38
N ALA A 219 17.26 16.64 -16.32
CA ALA A 219 16.95 16.66 -17.75
C ALA A 219 15.83 15.66 -18.07
N ALA A 220 15.13 15.89 -19.19
CA ALA A 220 14.07 15.00 -19.67
C ALA A 220 14.53 13.53 -19.56
N PRO A 221 13.76 12.66 -18.88
CA PRO A 221 14.20 11.30 -18.62
C PRO A 221 14.41 10.56 -19.94
N ARG A 222 15.69 10.30 -20.27
CA ARG A 222 16.06 9.36 -21.32
C ARG A 222 16.06 7.96 -20.72
N GLN A 223 15.42 7.02 -21.39
CA GLN A 223 15.32 5.62 -20.95
C GLN A 223 16.10 4.70 -21.92
N PRO A 224 17.42 4.87 -22.06
CA PRO A 224 18.21 4.06 -23.00
C PRO A 224 18.17 2.58 -22.59
N GLY A 225 18.06 1.70 -23.58
CA GLY A 225 18.07 0.25 -23.38
C GLY A 225 16.76 -0.37 -22.89
N ARG A 226 15.68 0.40 -22.70
CA ARG A 226 14.34 -0.15 -22.45
C ARG A 226 13.64 -0.52 -23.75
N SER A 227 12.93 -1.64 -23.76
CA SER A 227 12.16 -2.08 -24.93
C SER A 227 10.96 -1.17 -25.19
N MET A 228 10.51 -1.13 -26.46
CA MET A 228 9.28 -0.45 -26.87
C MET A 228 8.09 -0.88 -26.00
N GLU A 229 7.92 -2.19 -25.80
CA GLU A 229 6.83 -2.73 -24.97
C GLU A 229 6.87 -2.16 -23.54
N THR A 230 8.05 -2.14 -22.91
CA THR A 230 8.19 -1.65 -21.53
C THR A 230 7.82 -0.18 -21.39
N LEU A 231 8.16 0.64 -22.39
CA LEU A 231 7.88 2.07 -22.38
C LEU A 231 6.40 2.39 -22.62
N HIS A 232 5.71 1.61 -23.45
CA HIS A 232 4.31 1.83 -23.79
C HIS A 232 3.34 1.16 -22.81
N LYS A 233 3.75 0.08 -22.14
CA LYS A 233 2.91 -0.68 -21.21
C LYS A 233 2.12 0.16 -20.19
N PRO A 234 2.70 1.19 -19.54
CA PRO A 234 1.96 2.02 -18.58
C PRO A 234 0.87 2.89 -19.21
N CYS A 235 1.00 3.25 -20.48
CA CYS A 235 0.03 4.07 -21.20
C CYS A 235 -1.03 3.19 -21.88
N PHE A 236 -0.60 2.10 -22.53
CA PHE A 236 -1.46 1.23 -23.33
C PHE A 236 -2.37 0.33 -22.50
N SER A 237 -2.15 0.24 -21.18
CA SER A 237 -3.14 -0.35 -20.28
C SER A 237 -4.49 0.37 -20.31
N CYS A 238 -4.52 1.64 -20.72
CA CYS A 238 -5.74 2.43 -20.88
C CYS A 238 -5.94 2.98 -22.30
N HIS A 239 -4.86 3.12 -23.07
CA HIS A 239 -4.86 3.65 -24.44
C HIS A 239 -4.51 2.56 -25.48
N ALA A 240 -5.13 1.38 -25.39
CA ALA A 240 -4.73 0.18 -26.14
C ALA A 240 -4.71 0.37 -27.68
N ASP A 241 -5.62 1.20 -28.21
CA ASP A 241 -5.81 1.40 -29.66
C ASP A 241 -5.37 2.80 -30.14
N ALA A 242 -4.58 3.52 -29.34
CA ALA A 242 -4.16 4.87 -29.71
C ALA A 242 -3.11 4.85 -30.84
N ALA A 243 -3.33 5.68 -31.87
CA ALA A 243 -2.35 5.88 -32.93
C ALA A 243 -1.06 6.53 -32.40
N CYS A 244 0.09 6.22 -33.00
CA CYS A 244 1.40 6.72 -32.56
C CYS A 244 1.45 8.26 -32.42
N ALA A 245 0.85 8.97 -33.38
CA ALA A 245 0.79 10.44 -33.41
C ALA A 245 -0.05 11.07 -32.28
N ALA A 246 -0.89 10.29 -31.58
CA ALA A 246 -1.63 10.78 -30.41
C ALA A 246 -0.69 11.05 -29.23
N CYS A 247 0.43 10.34 -29.15
CA CYS A 247 1.43 10.47 -28.08
C CYS A 247 2.71 11.15 -28.57
N HIS A 248 3.15 10.83 -29.79
CA HIS A 248 4.39 11.33 -30.38
C HIS A 248 4.17 12.61 -31.17
N GLN A 249 4.85 13.68 -30.74
CA GLN A 249 4.71 15.02 -31.28
C GLN A 249 6.05 15.56 -31.78
N GLY A 250 6.02 16.39 -32.83
CA GLY A 250 7.20 17.01 -33.41
C GLY A 250 7.81 18.12 -32.53
N ALA A 251 7.00 18.73 -31.66
CA ALA A 251 7.43 19.76 -30.73
C ALA A 251 7.11 19.35 -29.28
N SER A 252 7.95 19.77 -28.33
CA SER A 252 7.67 19.57 -26.91
C SER A 252 6.60 20.56 -26.42
N ALA A 253 5.66 20.11 -25.59
CA ALA A 253 4.82 21.02 -24.83
C ALA A 253 5.68 21.87 -23.88
N LYS A 254 5.35 23.16 -23.71
CA LYS A 254 6.05 24.04 -22.78
C LYS A 254 5.86 23.55 -21.34
N ARG A 255 6.95 23.52 -20.56
CA ARG A 255 6.96 23.14 -19.13
C ARG A 255 6.30 24.20 -18.26
#